data_AF-A0A1G9JP34-F1
#
_entry.id   AF-A0A1G9JP34-F1
#
_cell.length_a   1.000
_cell.length_b   1.000
_cell.length_c   1.000
_cell.angle_alpha   90.00
_cell.angle_beta   90.00
_cell.angle_gamma   90.00
#
_symmetry.space_group_name_H-M   'P 1'
#
loop_
_entity.id
_entity.type
_entity.pdbx_description
1 polymer ?
#
loop_
_entity_poly.entity_id
_entity_poly.type
_entity_poly.pdbx_seq_one_letter_code
_entity_poly.pdbx_strand_id
1 'polypeptide(L)'
;MAIRTAVATLGLASTALACVLVAAPAATASTAGGPTCTLEIWQTTGRVTKTGHVTNNCPQFRKLKIIWSRAKDGPCQWVPPHGTLSHTVPRGLPKFDGAAQC
;
A
#
# COMPACT_ATOMS: atom_id res chain seq x y z
N MET A 1 -17.78 32.17 62.66
CA MET A 1 -19.02 32.70 62.04
C MET A 1 -18.59 33.58 60.87
N ALA A 2 -18.29 32.98 59.71
CA ALA A 2 -19.01 33.09 58.40
C ALA A 2 -18.85 34.50 57.76
N ILE A 3 -18.48 34.70 56.48
CA ILE A 3 -19.08 34.22 55.22
C ILE A 3 -18.07 34.29 54.04
N ARG A 4 -18.38 33.47 53.02
CA ARG A 4 -17.72 33.11 51.75
C ARG A 4 -17.68 34.24 50.69
N THR A 5 -16.65 34.26 49.83
CA THR A 5 -16.83 34.63 48.40
C THR A 5 -15.75 34.02 47.49
N ALA A 6 -16.21 33.32 46.45
CA ALA A 6 -15.43 32.65 45.43
C ALA A 6 -15.15 33.58 44.24
N VAL A 7 -14.00 33.42 43.56
CA VAL A 7 -13.84 33.83 42.16
C VAL A 7 -13.08 32.75 41.40
N ALA A 8 -13.80 32.12 40.48
CA ALA A 8 -13.32 31.15 39.51
C ALA A 8 -12.58 31.86 38.37
N THR A 9 -11.47 31.28 37.90
CA THR A 9 -10.90 31.61 36.59
C THR A 9 -10.74 30.32 35.78
N LEU A 10 -11.55 30.23 34.73
CA LEU A 10 -11.52 29.18 33.72
C LEU A 10 -10.26 29.32 32.87
N GLY A 11 -9.31 28.38 33.03
CA GLY A 11 -8.26 28.17 32.04
C GLY A 11 -8.78 27.26 30.94
N LEU A 12 -9.06 27.83 29.76
CA LEU A 12 -9.42 27.09 28.56
C LEU A 12 -8.33 26.07 28.21
N ALA A 13 -8.67 24.79 28.26
CA ALA A 13 -7.83 23.73 27.73
C ALA A 13 -7.89 23.77 26.19
N SER A 14 -6.83 24.28 25.58
CA SER A 14 -6.62 24.27 24.14
C SER A 14 -6.50 22.82 23.66
N THR A 15 -7.57 22.27 23.08
CA THR A 15 -7.55 20.98 22.39
C THR A 15 -6.75 21.13 21.09
N ALA A 16 -5.52 20.67 21.10
CA ALA A 16 -4.71 20.53 19.89
C ALA A 16 -5.35 19.50 18.96
N LEU A 17 -5.96 19.99 17.88
CA LEU A 17 -6.52 19.17 16.82
C LEU A 17 -5.37 18.52 16.03
N ALA A 18 -5.03 17.28 16.36
CA ALA A 18 -4.05 16.50 15.60
C ALA A 18 -4.67 16.11 14.24
N CYS A 19 -4.30 16.82 13.19
CA CYS A 19 -4.72 16.52 11.83
C CYS A 19 -3.92 15.30 11.32
N VAL A 20 -4.50 14.10 11.42
CA VAL A 20 -3.92 12.88 10.86
C VAL A 20 -4.24 12.86 9.36
N LEU A 21 -3.30 13.33 8.54
CA LEU A 21 -3.34 13.17 7.09
C LEU A 21 -3.10 11.68 6.76
N VAL A 22 -4.18 10.92 6.62
CA VAL A 22 -4.16 9.61 5.96
C VAL A 22 -3.84 9.84 4.49
N ALA A 23 -2.58 9.60 4.12
CA ALA A 23 -2.19 9.50 2.73
C ALA A 23 -2.78 8.20 2.16
N ALA A 24 -3.85 8.34 1.38
CA ALA A 24 -4.43 7.22 0.63
C ALA A 24 -3.39 6.67 -0.37
N PRO A 25 -3.31 5.34 -0.57
CA PRO A 25 -2.43 4.77 -1.57
C PRO A 25 -2.86 5.25 -2.95
N ALA A 26 -1.92 5.84 -3.69
CA ALA A 26 -2.11 6.19 -5.08
C ALA A 26 -2.26 4.91 -5.90
N ALA A 27 -3.47 4.67 -6.42
CA ALA A 27 -3.72 3.60 -7.38
C ALA A 27 -2.99 3.94 -8.69
N THR A 28 -1.95 3.18 -9.01
CA THR A 28 -1.30 3.20 -10.32
C THR A 28 -2.22 2.56 -11.35
N ALA A 29 -2.44 3.26 -12.46
CA ALA A 29 -3.31 2.86 -13.55
C ALA A 29 -2.90 1.50 -14.14
N SER A 30 -3.84 0.56 -14.15
CA SER A 30 -3.72 -0.72 -14.83
C SER A 30 -3.92 -0.52 -16.33
N THR A 31 -2.94 -0.92 -17.14
CA THR A 31 -3.10 -1.01 -18.60
C THR A 31 -4.14 -2.09 -18.90
N ALA A 32 -5.30 -1.67 -19.41
CA ALA A 32 -6.42 -2.53 -19.78
C ALA A 32 -6.09 -3.41 -20.99
N GLY A 33 -6.50 -4.68 -20.94
CA GLY A 33 -6.38 -5.61 -22.08
C GLY A 33 -7.38 -6.77 -22.00
N GLY A 34 -8.50 -6.64 -22.73
CA GLY A 34 -9.32 -7.75 -23.25
C GLY A 34 -10.28 -8.47 -22.28
N PRO A 35 -11.29 -9.19 -22.80
CA PRO A 35 -12.39 -9.74 -22.00
C PRO A 35 -11.92 -10.86 -21.02
N THR A 36 -12.18 -10.59 -19.74
CA THR A 36 -12.25 -11.45 -18.54
C THR A 36 -11.00 -12.21 -18.08
N CYS A 37 -9.82 -11.61 -18.17
CA CYS A 37 -8.63 -12.09 -17.45
C CYS A 37 -7.81 -10.87 -17.02
N THR A 38 -7.93 -10.53 -15.74
CA THR A 38 -7.31 -9.32 -15.17
C THR A 38 -6.17 -9.72 -14.23
N LEU A 39 -5.10 -8.94 -14.24
CA LEU A 39 -4.08 -9.01 -13.20
C LEU A 39 -4.38 -7.92 -12.19
N GLU A 40 -4.59 -8.30 -10.94
CA GLU A 40 -4.73 -7.34 -9.85
C GLU A 40 -3.34 -7.04 -9.29
N ILE A 41 -2.92 -5.79 -9.32
CA ILE A 41 -1.55 -5.38 -9.00
C ILE A 41 -1.60 -4.30 -7.93
N TRP A 42 -0.91 -4.51 -6.82
CA TRP A 42 -0.87 -3.53 -5.73
C TRP A 42 0.44 -3.62 -4.94
N GLN A 43 0.62 -2.71 -3.99
CA GLN A 43 1.80 -2.67 -3.14
C GLN A 43 1.41 -2.44 -1.68
N THR A 44 2.10 -3.11 -0.76
CA THR A 44 2.08 -2.84 0.67
C THR A 44 3.38 -2.13 1.08
N THR A 45 3.29 -1.08 1.90
CA THR A 45 4.47 -0.39 2.43
C THR A 45 4.52 -0.52 3.95
N GLY A 46 5.53 -1.25 4.44
CA GLY A 46 5.80 -1.42 5.87
C GLY A 46 6.72 -0.32 6.42
N ARG A 47 7.15 -0.48 7.68
CA ARG A 47 8.09 0.45 8.33
C ARG A 47 9.49 0.38 7.69
N VAL A 48 9.96 -0.83 7.35
CA VAL A 48 11.31 -1.09 6.83
C VAL A 48 11.33 -1.67 5.41
N THR A 49 10.20 -2.19 4.93
CA THR A 49 10.08 -2.89 3.65
C THR A 49 8.95 -2.36 2.79
N LYS A 50 8.99 -2.69 1.50
CA LYS A 50 7.90 -2.55 0.52
C LYS A 50 7.68 -3.90 -0.12
N THR A 51 6.43 -4.28 -0.35
CA THR A 51 6.07 -5.54 -0.99
C THR A 51 5.13 -5.25 -2.15
N GLY A 52 5.52 -5.68 -3.35
CA GLY A 52 4.69 -5.62 -4.54
C GLY A 52 3.97 -6.94 -4.71
N HIS A 53 2.70 -6.88 -5.10
CA HIS A 53 1.81 -8.01 -5.23
C HIS A 53 1.19 -8.03 -6.62
N VAL A 54 0.98 -9.23 -7.16
CA VAL A 54 0.16 -9.46 -8.34
C VAL A 54 -0.66 -10.73 -8.18
N THR A 55 -1.98 -10.64 -8.37
CA THR A 55 -2.88 -11.80 -8.43
C THR A 55 -3.27 -12.09 -9.86
N ASN A 56 -3.20 -13.37 -10.21
CA ASN A 56 -3.65 -13.89 -11.47
C ASN A 56 -5.15 -14.20 -11.41
N ASN A 57 -6.03 -13.25 -11.74
CA ASN A 57 -7.49 -13.50 -11.80
C ASN A 57 -7.92 -14.16 -13.12
N CYS A 58 -7.02 -14.90 -13.76
CA CYS A 58 -7.30 -15.63 -14.99
C CYS A 58 -7.47 -17.13 -14.72
N PRO A 59 -8.24 -17.86 -15.55
CA PRO A 59 -8.51 -19.29 -15.36
C PRO A 59 -7.32 -20.21 -15.68
N GLN A 60 -6.16 -19.64 -16.06
CA GLN A 60 -4.97 -20.38 -16.47
C GLN A 60 -3.74 -19.94 -15.68
N PHE A 61 -2.72 -20.80 -15.64
CA PHE A 61 -1.41 -20.41 -15.15
C PHE A 61 -0.83 -19.25 -15.97
N ARG A 62 -0.20 -18.30 -15.28
CA ARG A 62 0.52 -17.18 -15.89
C ARG A 62 1.92 -17.11 -15.33
N LYS A 63 2.92 -16.89 -16.18
CA LYS A 63 4.29 -16.69 -15.74
C LYS A 63 4.50 -15.19 -15.49
N LEU A 64 4.63 -14.79 -14.23
CA LEU A 64 4.61 -13.38 -13.83
C LEU A 64 5.87 -13.03 -13.03
N LYS A 65 6.23 -11.74 -13.03
CA LYS A 65 7.22 -11.15 -12.12
C LYS A 65 6.77 -9.78 -11.62
N ILE A 66 7.30 -9.37 -10.47
CA ILE A 66 7.14 -8.01 -9.93
C ILE A 66 8.25 -7.12 -10.47
N ILE A 67 7.91 -5.91 -10.91
CA ILE A 67 8.85 -4.93 -11.45
C ILE A 67 9.17 -3.86 -10.41
N TRP A 68 10.47 -3.64 -10.21
CA TRP A 68 10.96 -2.61 -9.30
C TRP A 68 11.89 -1.64 -10.02
N SER A 69 11.58 -0.36 -9.95
CA SER A 69 12.52 0.71 -10.22
C SER A 69 13.60 0.73 -9.15
N ARG A 70 14.88 0.82 -9.56
CA ARG A 70 16.04 1.00 -8.68
C ARG A 70 16.25 -0.14 -7.67
N ALA A 71 15.72 -1.32 -7.99
CA ALA A 71 15.98 -2.56 -7.31
C ALA A 71 15.97 -3.70 -8.33
N LYS A 72 16.31 -4.90 -7.89
CA LYS A 72 16.16 -6.09 -8.72
C LYS A 72 14.66 -6.44 -8.84
N ASP A 73 14.22 -6.73 -10.06
CA ASP A 73 12.92 -7.34 -10.31
C ASP A 73 12.75 -8.64 -9.50
N GLY A 74 11.49 -8.95 -9.20
CA GLY A 74 11.15 -10.27 -8.66
C GLY A 74 11.48 -11.39 -9.67
N PRO A 75 11.69 -12.62 -9.18
CA PRO A 75 11.88 -13.77 -10.06
C PRO A 75 10.62 -14.02 -10.90
N CYS A 76 10.80 -14.54 -12.11
CA CYS A 76 9.69 -15.04 -12.91
C CYS A 76 9.17 -16.36 -12.31
N GLN A 77 7.89 -16.41 -11.97
CA GLN A 77 7.27 -17.60 -11.39
C GLN A 77 5.94 -17.91 -12.08
N TRP A 78 5.61 -19.21 -12.18
CA TRP A 78 4.29 -19.64 -12.60
C TRP A 78 3.30 -19.43 -11.46
N VAL A 79 2.27 -18.62 -11.73
CA VAL A 79 1.22 -18.27 -10.79
C VAL A 79 -0.06 -19.00 -11.24
N PRO A 80 -0.64 -19.87 -10.40
CA PRO A 80 -1.89 -20.55 -10.72
C PRO A 80 -3.06 -19.57 -10.87
N PRO A 81 -4.20 -20.02 -11.40
CA PRO A 81 -5.46 -19.27 -11.33
C PRO A 81 -5.77 -18.86 -9.90
N HIS A 82 -6.14 -17.60 -9.71
CA HIS A 82 -6.37 -16.93 -8.41
C HIS A 82 -5.17 -16.94 -7.44
N GLY A 83 -3.98 -17.32 -7.92
CA GLY A 83 -2.75 -17.28 -7.14
C GLY A 83 -2.18 -15.85 -7.05
N THR A 84 -1.49 -15.57 -5.95
CA THR A 84 -0.81 -14.29 -5.72
C THR A 84 0.70 -14.49 -5.68
N LEU A 85 1.42 -13.70 -6.49
CA LEU A 85 2.86 -13.56 -6.43
C LEU A 85 3.20 -12.29 -5.65
N SER A 86 4.22 -12.35 -4.80
CA SER A 86 4.69 -11.20 -4.02
C SER A 86 6.20 -11.12 -4.03
N HIS A 87 6.76 -9.91 -4.06
CA HIS A 87 8.20 -9.69 -3.91
C HIS A 87 8.44 -8.53 -2.95
N THR A 88 9.34 -8.71 -1.99
CA THR A 88 9.63 -7.73 -0.94
C THR A 88 11.02 -7.14 -1.12
N VAL A 89 11.11 -5.82 -1.02
CA VAL A 89 12.36 -5.06 -1.10
C VAL A 89 12.48 -4.12 0.10
N PRO A 90 13.70 -3.67 0.45
CA PRO A 90 13.88 -2.61 1.45
C PRO A 90 13.10 -1.34 1.06
N ARG A 91 12.56 -0.61 2.03
CA ARG A 91 11.66 0.53 1.77
C ARG A 91 12.31 1.69 1.02
N GLY A 92 13.62 1.87 1.13
CA GLY A 92 14.34 3.08 0.68
C GLY A 92 14.18 3.44 -0.80
N LEU A 93 15.27 3.30 -1.56
CA LEU A 93 15.31 3.66 -2.98
C LEU A 93 14.34 2.89 -3.90
N PRO A 94 14.00 1.61 -3.65
CA PRO A 94 13.12 0.87 -4.55
C PRO A 94 11.74 1.51 -4.72
N LYS A 95 11.28 1.62 -5.97
CA LYS A 95 9.94 2.09 -6.33
C LYS A 95 9.22 0.97 -7.09
N PHE A 96 7.97 0.72 -6.74
CA PHE A 96 7.15 -0.28 -7.44
C PHE A 96 6.69 0.27 -8.78
N ASP A 97 6.93 -0.50 -9.84
CA ASP A 97 6.50 -0.17 -11.20
C ASP A 97 5.42 -1.14 -11.71
N GLY A 98 4.99 -2.09 -10.89
CA GLY A 98 3.90 -3.02 -11.18
C GLY A 98 4.37 -4.45 -11.36
N ALA A 99 3.75 -5.15 -12.30
CA ALA A 99 4.06 -6.53 -12.65
C ALA A 99 4.06 -6.72 -14.16
N ALA A 100 4.82 -7.71 -14.63
CA ALA A 100 4.88 -8.06 -16.05
C ALA A 100 4.84 -9.58 -16.23
N GLN A 101 4.40 -9.99 -17.42
CA GLN A 101 4.51 -11.36 -17.86
C GLN A 101 5.95 -11.69 -18.27
N CYS A 102 6.35 -12.93 -17.98
CA CYS A 102 7.51 -13.59 -18.55
C CYS A 102 7.06 -14.71 -19.52
#